data_AF-A0A2N5ICC2-F1
#
_entry.id   AF-A0A2N5ICC2-F1
#
_cell.length_a   1.000
_cell.length_b   1.000
_cell.length_c   1.000
_cell.angle_alpha   90.00
_cell.angle_beta   90.00
_cell.angle_gamma   90.00
#
_symmetry.space_group_name_H-M   'P 1'
#
loop_
_entity.id
_entity.type
_entity.pdbx_description
1 polymer ?
#
loop_
_entity_poly.entity_id
_entity_poly.type
_entity_poly.pdbx_seq_one_letter_code
_entity_poly.pdbx_strand_id
1 'polypeptide(L)'
;MTVKTLEKEMGLLSEMGKNVLELKNVLMQNKQNPLIYNGLLSSINSSDYEEAVYAKLINDTVTVESFESVLVSFDKYTNTAVLKKMYADFQKKLSNALERKGQKYFTTESSPKDGGVVIIRKFGINLDFIKREFRLTDREARKLLKDGFVEKYAQLKLNAIMKDMVARAEKQFRLDKYIKLETSKFYFNETHEVYNIDFRIVISVTDKHLKATTTVLNLLVKDIDEILNFIHKDYYRMVSTTK
;
A
#
# COMPACT_ATOMS: atom_id res chain seq x y z
N MET A 1 8.97 18.36 10.81
CA MET A 1 7.52 18.51 11.06
C MET A 1 6.94 17.12 11.21
N THR A 2 6.39 16.86 12.39
CA THR A 2 6.07 15.54 12.94
C THR A 2 4.82 14.95 12.30
N VAL A 3 4.84 13.63 12.10
CA VAL A 3 3.87 12.74 11.45
C VAL A 3 2.41 12.87 11.96
N LYS A 4 2.19 13.59 13.07
CA LYS A 4 0.88 13.78 13.72
C LYS A 4 -0.18 14.56 12.92
N THR A 5 0.18 15.29 11.87
CA THR A 5 -0.80 16.11 11.14
C THR A 5 -1.55 15.35 10.04
N LEU A 6 -1.19 14.08 9.76
CA LEU A 6 -1.84 13.26 8.73
C LEU A 6 -2.95 12.34 9.26
N GLU A 7 -3.06 12.14 10.58
CA GLU A 7 -4.09 11.27 11.21
C GLU A 7 -5.49 11.89 11.22
N LYS A 8 -5.64 13.17 10.83
CA LYS A 8 -6.92 13.88 10.91
C LYS A 8 -7.81 13.74 9.67
N GLU A 9 -7.33 13.18 8.56
CA GLU A 9 -8.04 13.33 7.28
C GLU A 9 -9.02 12.20 6.91
N MET A 10 -9.26 11.21 7.79
CA MET A 10 -10.46 10.34 7.74
C MET A 10 -10.59 9.33 8.89
N GLY A 11 -9.50 9.05 9.62
CA GLY A 11 -9.46 8.20 10.81
C GLY A 11 -9.96 6.77 10.58
N LEU A 12 -9.03 5.81 10.40
CA LEU A 12 -9.36 4.38 10.33
C LEU A 12 -10.18 3.93 11.56
N LEU A 13 -9.89 4.51 12.73
CA LEU A 13 -10.64 4.29 13.95
C LEU A 13 -11.95 5.08 13.97
N SER A 14 -13.02 4.41 14.40
CA SER A 14 -14.28 5.04 14.77
C SER A 14 -14.10 5.96 15.99
N GLU A 15 -15.10 6.76 16.34
CA GLU A 15 -15.06 7.56 17.58
C GLU A 15 -14.84 6.67 18.80
N MET A 16 -15.51 5.52 18.84
CA MET A 16 -15.26 4.51 19.86
C MET A 16 -13.81 4.02 19.84
N GLY A 17 -13.27 3.65 18.67
CA GLY A 17 -11.87 3.23 18.55
C GLY A 17 -10.86 4.28 19.04
N LYS A 18 -11.10 5.57 18.72
CA LYS A 18 -10.28 6.68 19.20
C LYS A 18 -10.33 6.83 20.71
N ASN A 19 -11.54 6.76 21.29
CA ASN A 19 -11.71 6.85 22.74
C ASN A 19 -11.01 5.70 23.48
N VAL A 20 -11.07 4.47 22.94
CA VAL A 20 -10.39 3.32 23.54
C VAL A 20 -8.86 3.43 23.40
N LEU A 21 -8.36 3.96 22.29
CA LEU A 21 -6.93 4.21 22.10
C LEU A 21 -6.42 5.32 23.03
N GLU A 22 -7.19 6.39 23.20
CA GLU A 22 -6.88 7.48 24.12
C GLU A 22 -6.83 6.96 25.56
N LEU A 23 -7.80 6.14 25.96
CA LEU A 23 -7.80 5.47 27.27
C LEU A 23 -6.53 4.63 27.48
N LYS A 24 -6.09 3.86 26.47
CA LYS A 24 -4.80 3.13 26.54
C LYS A 24 -3.63 4.08 26.74
N ASN A 25 -3.58 5.18 26.00
CA ASN A 25 -2.52 6.16 26.12
C ASN A 25 -2.48 6.79 27.52
N VAL A 26 -3.62 7.16 28.09
CA VAL A 26 -3.73 7.70 29.46
C VAL A 26 -3.25 6.67 30.49
N LEU A 27 -3.63 5.39 30.35
CA LEU A 27 -3.13 4.30 31.20
C LEU A 27 -1.59 4.21 31.14
N MET A 28 -1.01 4.23 29.94
CA MET A 28 0.44 4.11 29.76
C MET A 28 1.20 5.32 30.32
N GLN A 29 0.67 6.54 30.17
CA GLN A 29 1.26 7.75 30.75
C GLN A 29 1.27 7.72 32.28
N ASN A 30 0.27 7.10 32.89
CA ASN A 30 0.13 7.02 34.35
C ASN A 30 0.68 5.73 34.95
N LYS A 31 1.32 4.86 34.16
CA LYS A 31 1.86 3.56 34.61
C LYS A 31 2.79 3.65 35.83
N GLN A 32 3.52 4.75 35.97
CA GLN A 32 4.45 4.99 37.08
C GLN A 32 3.77 5.52 38.36
N ASN A 33 2.47 5.83 38.32
CA ASN A 33 1.70 6.26 39.47
C ASN A 33 0.63 5.19 39.81
N PRO A 34 0.93 4.23 40.70
CA PRO A 34 0.04 3.09 40.97
C PRO A 34 -1.36 3.49 41.45
N LEU A 35 -1.49 4.59 42.19
CA LEU A 35 -2.78 5.04 42.72
C LEU A 35 -3.70 5.53 41.60
N ILE A 36 -3.17 6.35 40.69
CA ILE A 36 -3.90 6.82 39.51
C ILE A 36 -4.15 5.66 38.54
N TYR A 37 -3.13 4.84 38.27
CA TYR A 37 -3.23 3.72 37.34
C TYR A 37 -4.28 2.69 37.74
N ASN A 38 -4.27 2.26 39.00
CA ASN A 38 -5.26 1.31 39.51
C ASN A 38 -6.66 1.92 39.57
N GLY A 39 -6.77 3.21 39.90
CA GLY A 39 -8.04 3.94 39.82
C GLY A 39 -8.61 3.95 38.41
N LEU A 40 -7.79 4.25 37.41
CA LEU A 40 -8.18 4.19 36.00
C LEU A 40 -8.59 2.77 35.60
N LEU A 41 -7.81 1.73 35.91
CA LEU A 41 -8.17 0.34 35.62
C LEU A 41 -9.52 -0.06 36.23
N SER A 42 -9.79 0.34 37.48
CA SER A 42 -11.06 0.02 38.15
C SER A 42 -12.28 0.69 37.52
N SER A 43 -12.09 1.77 36.77
CA SER A 43 -13.17 2.47 36.06
C SER A 43 -13.53 1.83 34.71
N ILE A 44 -12.71 0.90 34.22
CA ILE A 44 -12.90 0.26 32.91
C ILE A 44 -13.75 -1.00 33.08
N ASN A 45 -14.99 -0.94 32.59
CA ASN A 45 -15.89 -2.07 32.62
C ASN A 45 -15.60 -3.03 31.46
N SER A 46 -15.33 -4.31 31.77
CA SER A 46 -15.04 -5.32 30.76
C SER A 46 -16.18 -5.58 29.79
N SER A 47 -17.44 -5.33 30.19
CA SER A 47 -18.61 -5.57 29.32
C SER A 47 -18.70 -4.62 28.13
N ASP A 48 -18.01 -3.49 28.17
CA ASP A 48 -18.10 -2.45 27.14
C ASP A 48 -17.25 -2.81 25.90
N TYR A 49 -16.38 -3.80 26.03
CA TYR A 49 -15.36 -4.17 25.06
C TYR A 49 -15.42 -5.65 24.70
N GLU A 50 -14.96 -6.00 23.50
CA GLU A 50 -14.63 -7.36 23.14
C GLU A 50 -13.51 -7.87 24.05
N GLU A 51 -13.60 -9.12 24.47
CA GLU A 51 -12.67 -9.73 25.44
C GLU A 51 -11.20 -9.57 25.05
N ALA A 52 -10.88 -9.80 23.77
CA ALA A 52 -9.53 -9.64 23.24
C ALA A 52 -9.02 -8.19 23.29
N VAL A 53 -9.91 -7.21 23.12
CA VAL A 53 -9.59 -5.78 23.22
C VAL A 53 -9.40 -5.40 24.68
N TYR A 54 -10.29 -5.82 25.57
CA TYR A 54 -10.16 -5.58 27.00
C TYR A 54 -8.85 -6.14 27.56
N ALA A 55 -8.54 -7.41 27.26
CA ALA A 55 -7.34 -8.08 27.72
C ALA A 55 -6.04 -7.35 27.30
N LYS A 56 -6.03 -6.74 26.11
CA LYS A 56 -4.88 -5.96 25.61
C LYS A 56 -4.88 -4.51 26.11
N LEU A 57 -6.05 -3.95 26.42
CA LEU A 57 -6.20 -2.61 26.99
C LEU A 57 -5.56 -2.53 28.37
N ILE A 58 -5.91 -3.47 29.26
CA ILE A 58 -5.42 -3.49 30.65
C ILE A 58 -3.98 -4.02 30.79
N ASN A 59 -3.43 -4.65 29.75
CA ASN A 59 -2.08 -5.20 29.79
C ASN A 59 -1.02 -4.09 29.62
N ASP A 60 -0.26 -3.84 30.67
CA ASP A 60 0.75 -2.79 30.76
C ASP A 60 2.05 -3.06 29.96
N THR A 61 2.22 -4.26 29.42
CA THR A 61 3.32 -4.62 28.52
C THR A 61 2.99 -4.34 27.05
N VAL A 62 1.72 -4.10 26.73
CA VAL A 62 1.27 -3.78 25.37
C VAL A 62 1.41 -2.27 25.14
N THR A 63 2.26 -1.89 24.19
CA THR A 63 2.45 -0.50 23.75
C THR A 63 1.19 0.06 23.08
N VAL A 64 1.07 1.40 23.00
CA VAL A 64 -0.05 2.07 22.31
C VAL A 64 -0.12 1.65 20.83
N GLU A 65 1.01 1.57 20.12
CA GLU A 65 1.04 1.18 18.70
C GLU A 65 0.59 -0.27 18.48
N SER A 66 1.08 -1.19 19.31
CA SER A 66 0.62 -2.59 19.28
C SER A 66 -0.86 -2.72 19.62
N PHE A 67 -1.40 -1.85 20.48
CA PHE A 67 -2.80 -1.87 20.85
C PHE A 67 -3.70 -1.32 19.74
N GLU A 68 -3.28 -0.25 19.06
CA GLU A 68 -3.97 0.26 17.87
C GLU A 68 -4.12 -0.83 16.80
N SER A 69 -3.07 -1.63 16.57
CA SER A 69 -3.11 -2.76 15.65
C SER A 69 -4.17 -3.82 16.02
N VAL A 70 -4.46 -3.99 17.32
CA VAL A 70 -5.54 -4.85 17.80
C VAL A 70 -6.89 -4.22 17.51
N LEU A 71 -7.08 -2.92 17.78
CA LEU A 71 -8.35 -2.24 17.50
C LEU A 71 -8.73 -2.34 16.01
N VAL A 72 -7.75 -2.23 15.13
CA VAL A 72 -7.96 -2.28 13.67
C VAL A 72 -8.47 -3.64 13.19
N SER A 73 -8.32 -4.73 13.96
CA SER A 73 -8.86 -6.05 13.59
C SER A 73 -10.35 -6.22 13.90
N PHE A 74 -11.00 -5.23 14.53
CA PHE A 74 -12.41 -5.30 14.93
C PHE A 74 -13.23 -4.19 14.27
N ASP A 75 -14.27 -4.57 13.54
CA ASP A 75 -15.13 -3.62 12.82
C ASP A 75 -15.80 -2.60 13.76
N LYS A 76 -16.11 -2.97 15.00
CA LYS A 76 -16.72 -2.08 16.02
C LYS A 76 -15.88 -0.81 16.29
N TYR A 77 -14.55 -0.94 16.22
CA TYR A 77 -13.62 0.17 16.50
C TYR A 77 -13.11 0.87 15.25
N THR A 78 -13.56 0.47 14.06
CA THR A 78 -13.07 1.03 12.80
C THR A 78 -14.19 1.57 11.93
N ASN A 79 -13.85 2.52 11.07
CA ASN A 79 -14.73 2.99 10.01
C ASN A 79 -14.53 2.18 8.71
N THR A 80 -13.99 0.96 8.80
CA THR A 80 -13.48 0.21 7.64
C THR A 80 -14.50 0.04 6.53
N ALA A 81 -15.76 -0.30 6.85
CA ALA A 81 -16.82 -0.46 5.86
C ALA A 81 -17.15 0.85 5.12
N VAL A 82 -17.21 1.96 5.87
CA VAL A 82 -17.47 3.30 5.31
C VAL A 82 -16.30 3.73 4.43
N LEU A 83 -15.07 3.58 4.92
CA LEU A 83 -13.85 3.91 4.18
C LEU A 83 -13.72 3.08 2.90
N LYS A 84 -13.98 1.76 2.97
CA LYS A 84 -13.99 0.89 1.78
C LYS A 84 -14.94 1.41 0.71
N LYS A 85 -16.17 1.78 1.09
CA LYS A 85 -17.15 2.32 0.14
C LYS A 85 -16.67 3.63 -0.48
N MET A 86 -16.20 4.56 0.35
CA MET A 86 -15.72 5.88 -0.11
C MET A 86 -14.50 5.76 -1.02
N TYR A 87 -13.56 4.88 -0.67
CA TYR A 87 -12.38 4.61 -1.49
C TYR A 87 -12.73 3.88 -2.78
N ALA A 88 -13.71 2.97 -2.78
CA ALA A 88 -14.20 2.33 -3.99
C ALA A 88 -14.84 3.34 -4.96
N ASP A 89 -15.62 4.29 -4.45
CA ASP A 89 -16.22 5.34 -5.28
C ASP A 89 -15.14 6.25 -5.89
N PHE A 90 -14.14 6.64 -5.10
CA PHE A 90 -13.00 7.42 -5.58
C PHE A 90 -12.14 6.64 -6.59
N GLN A 91 -11.84 5.37 -6.29
CA GLN A 91 -11.12 4.44 -7.16
C GLN A 91 -11.79 4.36 -8.53
N LYS A 92 -13.12 4.19 -8.57
CA LYS A 92 -13.86 4.12 -9.84
C LYS A 92 -13.74 5.41 -10.64
N LYS A 93 -13.86 6.58 -9.99
CA LYS A 93 -13.67 7.88 -10.66
C LYS A 93 -12.26 8.03 -11.24
N LEU A 94 -11.25 7.65 -10.46
CA LEU A 94 -9.85 7.72 -10.84
C LEU A 94 -9.53 6.79 -12.01
N SER A 95 -9.92 5.51 -11.93
CA SER A 95 -9.75 4.54 -13.02
C SER A 95 -10.38 5.04 -14.31
N ASN A 96 -11.65 5.46 -14.27
CA ASN A 96 -12.34 5.97 -15.46
C ASN A 96 -11.64 7.18 -16.08
N ALA A 97 -11.07 8.07 -15.25
CA ALA A 97 -10.38 9.25 -15.75
C ALA A 97 -9.03 8.90 -16.40
N LEU A 98 -8.28 7.95 -15.84
CA LEU A 98 -7.04 7.43 -16.42
C LEU A 98 -7.30 6.67 -17.74
N GLU A 99 -8.35 5.86 -17.78
CA GLU A 99 -8.77 5.17 -19.01
C GLU A 99 -9.15 6.15 -20.12
N ARG A 100 -9.87 7.23 -19.79
CA ARG A 100 -10.18 8.32 -20.74
C ARG A 100 -8.95 9.05 -21.27
N LYS A 101 -7.85 9.05 -20.50
CA LYS A 101 -6.53 9.53 -20.95
C LYS A 101 -5.78 8.53 -21.83
N GLY A 102 -6.33 7.35 -22.05
CA GLY A 102 -5.74 6.29 -22.86
C GLY A 102 -4.75 5.42 -22.09
N GLN A 103 -4.69 5.53 -20.75
CA GLN A 103 -3.90 4.59 -19.95
C GLN A 103 -4.48 3.18 -20.06
N LYS A 104 -3.59 2.21 -20.30
CA LYS A 104 -3.92 0.79 -20.46
C LYS A 104 -3.01 -0.04 -19.55
N TYR A 105 -3.45 -1.25 -19.22
CA TYR A 105 -2.67 -2.24 -18.48
C TYR A 105 -2.27 -1.80 -17.06
N PHE A 106 -3.23 -1.24 -16.34
CA PHE A 106 -3.14 -1.02 -14.90
C PHE A 106 -4.38 -1.62 -14.21
N THR A 107 -4.25 -1.94 -12.93
CA THR A 107 -5.38 -2.26 -12.06
C THR A 107 -5.41 -1.28 -10.91
N THR A 108 -6.55 -1.14 -10.25
CA THR A 108 -6.68 -0.33 -9.04
C THR A 108 -7.32 -1.13 -7.93
N GLU A 109 -6.93 -0.84 -6.69
CA GLU A 109 -7.43 -1.49 -5.49
C GLU A 109 -7.71 -0.44 -4.41
N SER A 110 -8.76 -0.63 -3.62
CA SER A 110 -8.99 0.17 -2.42
C SER A 110 -8.23 -0.43 -1.25
N SER A 111 -7.44 0.39 -0.57
CA SER A 111 -6.66 -0.01 0.61
C SER A 111 -6.98 0.90 1.79
N PRO A 112 -7.90 0.50 2.67
CA PRO A 112 -8.15 1.20 3.93
C PRO A 112 -6.90 1.33 4.79
N LYS A 113 -6.03 0.30 4.76
CA LYS A 113 -4.77 0.24 5.49
C LYS A 113 -3.78 1.30 5.03
N ASP A 114 -3.68 1.51 3.71
CA ASP A 114 -2.79 2.54 3.13
C ASP A 114 -3.50 3.90 3.02
N GLY A 115 -4.72 4.01 3.57
CA GLY A 115 -5.48 5.24 3.64
C GLY A 115 -6.05 5.70 2.30
N GLY A 116 -6.28 4.82 1.33
CA GLY A 116 -6.87 5.25 0.05
C GLY A 116 -6.90 4.22 -1.06
N VAL A 117 -6.26 4.56 -2.19
CA VAL A 117 -6.32 3.78 -3.44
C VAL A 117 -4.90 3.46 -3.92
N VAL A 118 -4.70 2.24 -4.37
CA VAL A 118 -3.45 1.78 -4.97
C VAL A 118 -3.67 1.55 -6.46
N ILE A 119 -2.81 2.13 -7.29
CA ILE A 119 -2.73 1.85 -8.72
C ILE A 119 -1.57 0.90 -8.95
N ILE A 120 -1.82 -0.18 -9.66
CA ILE A 120 -0.89 -1.29 -9.84
C ILE A 120 -0.60 -1.43 -11.33
N ARG A 121 0.69 -1.38 -11.69
CA ARG A 121 1.16 -1.75 -13.02
C ARG A 121 2.09 -2.95 -12.90
N LYS A 122 1.72 -4.03 -13.57
CA LYS A 122 2.47 -5.30 -13.56
C LYS A 122 3.58 -5.26 -14.59
N PHE A 123 4.77 -5.65 -14.17
CA PHE A 123 5.93 -5.84 -15.04
C PHE A 123 6.43 -7.25 -14.89
N GLY A 124 6.76 -7.88 -16.02
CA GLY A 124 7.13 -9.29 -16.00
C GLY A 124 8.09 -9.70 -17.09
N ILE A 125 8.78 -10.79 -16.78
CA ILE A 125 9.75 -11.48 -17.61
C ILE A 125 9.24 -12.91 -17.82
N ASN A 126 9.09 -13.31 -19.08
CA ASN A 126 8.72 -14.66 -19.47
C ASN A 126 9.94 -15.44 -20.00
N LEU A 127 9.75 -16.72 -20.30
CA LEU A 127 10.84 -17.56 -20.83
C LEU A 127 11.38 -17.04 -22.17
N ASP A 128 10.53 -16.46 -23.03
CA ASP A 128 10.97 -15.91 -24.30
C ASP A 128 11.93 -14.73 -24.14
N PHE A 129 11.70 -13.88 -23.13
CA PHE A 129 12.66 -12.85 -22.78
C PHE A 129 14.02 -13.46 -22.42
N ILE A 130 14.03 -14.49 -21.56
CA ILE A 130 15.26 -15.17 -21.12
C ILE A 130 15.99 -15.80 -22.31
N LYS A 131 15.25 -16.46 -23.21
CA LYS A 131 15.81 -17.03 -24.44
C LYS A 131 16.51 -15.96 -25.28
N ARG A 132 15.90 -14.80 -25.45
CA ARG A 132 16.49 -13.69 -26.22
C ARG A 132 17.71 -13.10 -25.50
N GLU A 133 17.58 -12.84 -24.20
CA GLU A 133 18.63 -12.24 -23.36
C GLU A 133 19.93 -13.06 -23.40
N PHE A 134 19.81 -14.38 -23.29
CA PHE A 134 20.95 -15.30 -23.23
C PHE A 134 21.22 -16.05 -24.54
N ARG A 135 20.51 -15.69 -25.63
CA ARG A 135 20.62 -16.33 -26.97
C ARG A 135 20.51 -17.87 -26.92
N LEU A 136 19.51 -18.36 -26.20
CA LEU A 136 19.32 -19.79 -25.94
C LEU A 136 18.37 -20.44 -26.94
N THR A 137 18.64 -21.71 -27.23
CA THR A 137 17.66 -22.61 -27.85
C THR A 137 16.58 -23.02 -26.85
N ASP A 138 15.45 -23.54 -27.35
CA ASP A 138 14.37 -24.06 -26.50
C ASP A 138 14.82 -25.16 -25.53
N ARG A 139 15.74 -26.02 -25.97
CA ARG A 139 16.26 -27.11 -25.16
C ARG A 139 17.08 -26.58 -23.98
N GLU A 140 17.92 -25.58 -24.21
CA GLU A 140 18.74 -24.95 -23.18
C GLU A 140 17.89 -24.16 -22.19
N ALA A 141 16.92 -23.39 -22.68
CA ALA A 141 16.00 -22.63 -21.84
C ALA A 141 15.20 -23.54 -20.89
N ARG A 142 14.71 -24.69 -21.40
CA ARG A 142 14.01 -25.70 -20.57
C ARG A 142 14.92 -26.35 -19.52
N LYS A 143 16.23 -26.47 -19.79
CA LYS A 143 17.19 -26.97 -18.80
C LYS A 143 17.36 -25.97 -17.66
N LEU A 144 17.57 -24.70 -17.98
CA LEU A 144 17.71 -23.63 -16.98
C LEU A 144 16.47 -23.43 -16.11
N LEU A 145 15.27 -23.70 -16.65
CA LEU A 145 14.03 -23.71 -15.87
C LEU A 145 14.09 -24.75 -14.75
N LYS A 146 14.55 -25.97 -15.04
CA LYS A 146 14.63 -27.06 -14.05
C LYS A 146 15.63 -26.76 -12.92
N ASP A 147 16.68 -26.03 -13.24
CA ASP A 147 17.74 -25.70 -12.29
C ASP A 147 17.41 -24.46 -11.42
N GLY A 148 16.23 -23.86 -11.59
CA GLY A 148 15.79 -22.66 -10.85
C GLY A 148 16.54 -21.39 -11.22
N PHE A 149 17.40 -21.44 -12.26
CA PHE A 149 18.18 -20.29 -12.70
C PHE A 149 17.27 -19.16 -13.19
N VAL A 150 16.24 -19.50 -13.97
CA VAL A 150 15.33 -18.52 -14.57
C VAL A 150 14.62 -17.69 -13.50
N GLU A 151 14.13 -18.34 -12.46
CA GLU A 151 13.45 -17.67 -11.34
C GLU A 151 14.40 -16.71 -10.61
N LYS A 152 15.58 -17.19 -10.21
CA LYS A 152 16.59 -16.36 -9.53
C LYS A 152 17.02 -15.17 -10.38
N TYR A 153 17.24 -15.38 -11.67
CA TYR A 153 17.59 -14.32 -12.59
C TYR A 153 16.46 -13.29 -12.71
N ALA A 154 15.22 -13.75 -12.95
CA ALA A 154 14.06 -12.87 -13.05
C ALA A 154 13.87 -12.06 -11.76
N GLN A 155 14.03 -12.69 -10.59
CA GLN A 155 13.94 -12.01 -9.29
C GLN A 155 14.98 -10.90 -9.17
N LEU A 156 16.27 -11.19 -9.43
CA LEU A 156 17.34 -10.21 -9.33
C LEU A 156 17.15 -9.06 -10.33
N LYS A 157 16.84 -9.40 -11.60
CA LYS A 157 16.66 -8.42 -12.68
C LYS A 157 15.46 -7.51 -12.42
N LEU A 158 14.30 -8.07 -12.08
CA LEU A 158 13.09 -7.30 -11.81
C LEU A 158 13.24 -6.41 -10.57
N ASN A 159 13.84 -6.92 -9.48
CA ASN A 159 14.09 -6.10 -8.30
C ASN A 159 15.04 -4.93 -8.58
N ALA A 160 16.12 -5.17 -9.34
CA ALA A 160 17.06 -4.12 -9.73
C ALA A 160 16.39 -3.05 -10.61
N ILE A 161 15.66 -3.48 -11.65
CA ILE A 161 14.92 -2.58 -12.54
C ILE A 161 13.91 -1.75 -11.74
N MET A 162 13.10 -2.38 -10.89
CA MET A 162 12.06 -1.68 -10.12
C MET A 162 12.64 -0.69 -9.13
N LYS A 163 13.70 -1.06 -8.39
CA LYS A 163 14.37 -0.16 -7.46
C LYS A 163 14.87 1.10 -8.17
N ASP A 164 15.50 0.93 -9.32
CA ASP A 164 16.00 2.04 -10.13
C ASP A 164 14.87 2.88 -10.71
N MET A 165 13.79 2.26 -11.17
CA MET A 165 12.61 2.96 -11.70
C MET A 165 11.92 3.81 -10.63
N VAL A 166 11.73 3.29 -9.42
CA VAL A 166 11.17 4.07 -8.29
C VAL A 166 12.07 5.26 -8.00
N ALA A 167 13.36 5.05 -7.81
CA ALA A 167 14.29 6.13 -7.47
C ALA A 167 14.33 7.22 -8.56
N ARG A 168 14.28 6.84 -9.83
CA ARG A 168 14.21 7.81 -10.94
C ARG A 168 12.87 8.53 -11.01
N ALA A 169 11.76 7.84 -10.79
CA ALA A 169 10.44 8.47 -10.76
C ALA A 169 10.34 9.48 -9.61
N GLU A 170 10.77 9.13 -8.39
CA GLU A 170 10.80 10.05 -7.24
C GLU A 170 11.69 11.28 -7.47
N LYS A 171 12.79 11.11 -8.22
CA LYS A 171 13.67 12.23 -8.58
C LYS A 171 13.06 13.12 -9.67
N GLN A 172 12.39 12.51 -10.65
CA GLN A 172 11.81 13.20 -11.81
C GLN A 172 10.54 13.95 -11.45
N PHE A 173 9.70 13.34 -10.62
CA PHE A 173 8.40 13.87 -10.24
C PHE A 173 8.47 14.41 -8.82
N ARG A 174 8.14 15.68 -8.64
CA ARG A 174 7.91 16.24 -7.32
C ARG A 174 6.56 15.73 -6.80
N LEU A 175 6.58 14.53 -6.21
CA LEU A 175 5.38 13.85 -5.75
C LEU A 175 4.63 14.71 -4.73
N ASP A 176 3.30 14.76 -4.88
CA ASP A 176 2.43 15.28 -3.83
C ASP A 176 2.65 14.43 -2.56
N LYS A 177 2.50 15.03 -1.38
CA LYS A 177 2.63 14.34 -0.08
C LYS A 177 1.64 13.18 0.09
N TYR A 178 0.61 13.11 -0.76
CA TYR A 178 -0.40 12.06 -0.79
C TYR A 178 -0.09 10.93 -1.76
N ILE A 179 0.96 11.05 -2.59
CA ILE A 179 1.39 10.01 -3.53
C ILE A 179 2.70 9.39 -3.02
N LYS A 180 2.69 8.07 -2.92
CA LYS A 180 3.89 7.27 -2.62
C LYS A 180 4.10 6.22 -3.71
N LEU A 181 5.36 5.97 -4.06
CA LEU A 181 5.74 4.93 -5.01
C LEU A 181 6.28 3.73 -4.24
N GLU A 182 5.81 2.54 -4.59
CA GLU A 182 6.20 1.29 -3.94
C GLU A 182 6.30 0.15 -4.95
N THR A 183 6.88 -0.97 -4.52
CA THR A 183 7.01 -2.19 -5.33
C THR A 183 6.50 -3.38 -4.54
N SER A 184 5.83 -4.31 -5.22
CA SER A 184 5.48 -5.58 -4.58
C SER A 184 6.69 -6.50 -4.42
N LYS A 185 6.48 -7.60 -3.70
CA LYS A 185 7.42 -8.73 -3.73
C LYS A 185 7.32 -9.42 -5.08
N PHE A 186 8.45 -9.91 -5.57
CA PHE A 186 8.51 -10.79 -6.73
C PHE A 186 7.59 -12.01 -6.56
N TYR A 187 6.91 -12.41 -7.65
CA TYR A 187 6.03 -13.57 -7.66
C TYR A 187 5.94 -14.20 -9.07
N PHE A 188 5.59 -15.48 -9.14
CA PHE A 188 5.28 -16.16 -10.40
C PHE A 188 3.77 -16.19 -10.64
N ASN A 189 3.32 -15.80 -11.83
CA ASN A 189 1.93 -15.89 -12.23
C ASN A 189 1.73 -17.18 -13.04
N GLU A 190 1.20 -18.21 -12.40
CA GLU A 190 0.99 -19.54 -13.00
C GLU A 190 0.09 -19.49 -14.24
N THR A 191 -0.95 -18.65 -14.22
CA THR A 191 -1.91 -18.56 -15.33
C THR A 191 -1.29 -18.06 -16.63
N HIS A 192 -0.28 -17.18 -16.52
CA HIS A 192 0.37 -16.58 -17.69
C HIS A 192 1.81 -17.07 -17.89
N GLU A 193 2.31 -17.92 -17.00
CA GLU A 193 3.69 -18.40 -16.96
C GLU A 193 4.74 -17.28 -16.99
N VAL A 194 4.49 -16.20 -16.23
CA VAL A 194 5.36 -15.01 -16.19
C VAL A 194 5.83 -14.74 -14.76
N TYR A 195 7.12 -14.44 -14.61
CA TYR A 195 7.67 -13.89 -13.38
C TYR A 195 7.38 -12.39 -13.33
N ASN A 196 6.77 -11.92 -12.24
CA ASN A 196 6.22 -10.58 -12.13
C ASN A 196 6.72 -9.84 -10.88
N ILE A 197 6.65 -8.53 -10.98
CA ILE A 197 6.72 -7.58 -9.89
C ILE A 197 5.76 -6.43 -10.19
N ASP A 198 5.12 -5.89 -9.17
CA ASP A 198 4.21 -4.77 -9.31
C ASP A 198 4.93 -3.47 -9.01
N PHE A 199 4.74 -2.47 -9.88
CA PHE A 199 4.92 -1.08 -9.50
C PHE A 199 3.61 -0.54 -8.96
N ARG A 200 3.66 0.12 -7.81
CA ARG A 200 2.49 0.60 -7.08
C ARG A 200 2.57 2.10 -6.86
N ILE A 201 1.50 2.80 -7.21
CA ILE A 201 1.27 4.20 -6.85
C ILE A 201 0.21 4.20 -5.77
N VAL A 202 0.62 4.47 -4.54
CA VAL A 202 -0.26 4.53 -3.37
C VAL A 202 -0.72 5.97 -3.21
N ILE A 203 -2.03 6.16 -3.18
CA ILE A 203 -2.67 7.46 -3.06
C ILE A 203 -3.43 7.49 -1.73
N SER A 204 -2.93 8.27 -0.78
CA SER A 204 -3.64 8.53 0.46
C SER A 204 -4.80 9.50 0.18
N VAL A 205 -6.01 8.98 0.29
CA VAL A 205 -7.25 9.72 0.05
C VAL A 205 -7.61 10.50 1.30
N THR A 206 -8.10 11.72 1.10
CA THR A 206 -8.46 12.63 2.19
C THR A 206 -9.84 13.19 1.93
N ASP A 207 -10.44 13.84 2.92
CA ASP A 207 -11.70 14.57 2.74
C ASP A 207 -11.69 15.52 1.53
N LYS A 208 -10.55 16.16 1.24
CA LYS A 208 -10.38 17.04 0.07
C LYS A 208 -10.48 16.27 -1.24
N HIS A 209 -9.94 15.05 -1.30
CA HIS A 209 -10.02 14.17 -2.47
C HIS A 209 -11.44 13.62 -2.69
N LEU A 210 -12.19 13.38 -1.62
CA LEU A 210 -13.56 12.86 -1.70
C LEU A 210 -14.58 13.93 -2.07
N LYS A 211 -14.37 15.14 -1.55
CA LYS A 211 -15.12 16.35 -1.92
C LYS A 211 -14.54 17.05 -3.16
N ALA A 212 -13.55 16.44 -3.80
CA ALA A 212 -12.79 17.03 -4.89
C ALA A 212 -13.71 17.50 -6.01
N THR A 213 -13.53 18.75 -6.42
CA THR A 213 -14.03 19.24 -7.70
C THR A 213 -13.32 18.49 -8.84
N THR A 214 -13.93 18.49 -10.03
CA THR A 214 -13.35 17.89 -11.24
C THR A 214 -11.89 18.34 -11.46
N THR A 215 -11.54 19.56 -11.09
CA THR A 215 -10.19 20.13 -11.20
C THR A 215 -9.15 19.38 -10.36
N VAL A 216 -9.45 19.05 -9.10
CA VAL A 216 -8.51 18.36 -8.20
C VAL A 216 -8.26 16.93 -8.70
N LEU A 217 -9.33 16.23 -9.12
CA LEU A 217 -9.20 14.91 -9.73
C LEU A 217 -8.36 14.97 -11.03
N ASN A 218 -8.57 15.98 -11.87
CA ASN A 218 -7.83 16.13 -13.12
C ASN A 218 -6.33 16.37 -12.93
N LEU A 219 -5.95 17.13 -11.90
CA LEU A 219 -4.54 17.34 -11.54
C LEU A 219 -3.90 16.03 -11.08
N LEU A 220 -4.56 15.31 -10.17
CA LEU A 220 -4.08 14.01 -9.69
C LEU A 220 -3.94 13.00 -10.85
N VAL A 221 -4.95 12.93 -11.74
CA VAL A 221 -4.92 12.07 -12.92
C VAL A 221 -3.77 12.43 -13.84
N LYS A 222 -3.45 13.72 -14.01
CA LYS A 222 -2.30 14.17 -14.81
C LYS A 222 -0.99 13.66 -14.22
N ASP A 223 -0.77 13.81 -12.93
CA ASP A 223 0.47 13.39 -12.28
C ASP A 223 0.66 11.86 -12.38
N ILE A 224 -0.42 11.11 -12.14
CA ILE A 224 -0.41 9.65 -12.27
C ILE A 224 -0.16 9.22 -13.72
N ASP A 225 -0.81 9.86 -14.68
CA ASP A 225 -0.63 9.59 -16.12
C ASP A 225 0.84 9.79 -16.53
N GLU A 226 1.47 10.87 -16.08
CA GLU A 226 2.88 11.14 -16.34
C GLU A 226 3.81 10.08 -15.71
N ILE A 227 3.55 9.68 -14.46
CA ILE A 227 4.29 8.62 -13.78
C ILE A 227 4.14 7.29 -14.54
N LEU A 228 2.90 6.89 -14.87
CA LEU A 228 2.62 5.64 -15.58
C LEU A 228 3.29 5.59 -16.95
N ASN A 229 3.30 6.71 -17.67
CA ASN A 229 3.98 6.83 -18.96
C ASN A 229 5.49 6.75 -18.81
N PHE A 230 6.05 7.39 -17.79
CA PHE A 230 7.47 7.34 -17.49
C PHE A 230 7.93 5.92 -17.17
N ILE A 231 7.29 5.25 -16.20
CA ILE A 231 7.69 3.91 -15.77
C ILE A 231 7.57 2.89 -16.90
N HIS A 232 6.58 3.04 -17.78
CA HIS A 232 6.42 2.17 -18.94
C HIS A 232 7.62 2.29 -19.87
N LYS A 233 7.95 3.51 -20.31
CA LYS A 233 9.10 3.77 -21.18
C LYS A 233 10.40 3.32 -20.55
N ASP A 234 10.55 3.60 -19.25
CA ASP A 234 11.76 3.30 -18.51
C ASP A 234 12.00 1.79 -18.38
N TYR A 235 10.96 1.02 -18.08
CA TYR A 235 11.02 -0.45 -18.07
C TYR A 235 11.51 -1.00 -19.41
N TYR A 236 10.84 -0.65 -20.51
CA TYR A 236 11.21 -1.17 -21.83
C TYR A 236 12.61 -0.74 -22.25
N ARG A 237 13.07 0.45 -21.86
CA ARG A 237 14.47 0.86 -22.07
C ARG A 237 15.42 -0.08 -21.34
N MET A 238 15.21 -0.32 -20.05
CA MET A 238 16.11 -1.16 -19.25
C MET A 238 16.14 -2.63 -19.67
N VAL A 239 15.01 -3.12 -20.14
CA VAL A 239 14.82 -4.49 -20.63
C VAL A 239 15.37 -4.65 -22.06
N SER A 240 15.45 -3.58 -22.86
CA SER A 240 16.00 -3.61 -24.22
C SER A 240 17.48 -3.24 -24.32
N THR A 241 18.07 -2.61 -23.30
CA THR A 241 19.49 -2.23 -23.29
C THR A 241 20.48 -3.38 -23.09
N THR A 242 20.06 -4.64 -23.18
CA THR A 242 20.99 -5.77 -23.13
C THR A 242 21.76 -5.87 -24.45
N LYS A 243 23.03 -5.47 -24.41
CA LYS A 243 24.01 -5.60 -25.50
C LYS A 243 24.57 -7.01 -25.57
#